data_AF-A0A0F9TEZ8-F1
#
_entry.id   AF-A0A0F9TEZ8-F1
#
_cell.length_a   1.000
_cell.length_b   1.000
_cell.length_c   1.000
_cell.angle_alpha   90.00
_cell.angle_beta   90.00
_cell.angle_gamma   90.00
#
_symmetry.space_group_name_H-M   'P 1'
#
loop_
_entity.id
_entity.type
_entity.pdbx_description
1 polymer ?
#
loop_
_entity_poly.entity_id
_entity_poly.type
_entity_poly.pdbx_seq_one_letter_code
_entity_poly.pdbx_strand_id
1 'polypeptide(L)'
;MSRYCYLCPECGERKEVIRSICDHPSDMVCGECDSIMDHDFKAENVLVGAGRRSYSKPIVSDSLAILPEQIPEHRKMFPNIEVTKEGQPVFDNFSDHEAYLKKCNFEKVPQKKRKKVKIF
;
A
#
# COMPACT_ATOMS: atom_id res chain seq x y z
N MET A 1 3.85 -9.22 14.21
CA MET A 1 3.82 -8.15 15.23
C MET A 1 3.39 -6.87 14.53
N SER A 2 2.43 -6.16 15.09
CA SER A 2 1.87 -4.94 14.48
C SER A 2 2.72 -3.74 14.85
N ARG A 3 2.80 -2.76 13.94
CA ARG A 3 3.47 -1.47 14.20
C ARG A 3 2.40 -0.45 14.55
N TYR A 4 2.59 0.21 15.67
CA TYR A 4 1.70 1.27 16.15
C TYR A 4 2.46 2.60 16.21
N CYS A 5 1.83 3.67 15.75
CA CYS A 5 2.40 5.01 15.72
C CYS A 5 1.60 5.94 16.63
N TYR A 6 2.30 6.65 17.52
CA TYR A 6 1.70 7.60 18.45
C TYR A 6 2.26 9.01 18.22
N LEU A 7 1.43 10.04 18.44
CA LEU A 7 1.77 11.46 18.28
C LEU A 7 1.40 12.23 19.57
N CYS A 8 2.33 12.96 20.20
CA CYS A 8 1.96 13.92 21.26
C CYS A 8 1.27 15.13 20.60
N PRO A 9 0.06 15.52 21.04
CA PRO A 9 -0.62 16.70 20.49
C PRO A 9 0.07 18.03 20.86
N GLU A 10 0.80 18.06 21.97
CA GLU A 10 1.44 19.27 22.50
C GLU A 10 2.82 19.55 21.88
N CYS A 11 3.73 18.56 21.87
CA CYS A 11 5.08 18.73 21.33
C CYS A 11 5.27 18.17 19.91
N GLY A 12 4.30 17.39 19.40
CA GLY A 12 4.40 16.77 18.07
C GLY A 12 5.39 15.59 17.99
N GLU A 13 5.92 15.11 19.12
CA GLU A 13 6.81 13.96 19.17
C GLU A 13 6.09 12.71 18.63
N ARG A 14 6.81 11.92 17.82
CA ARG A 14 6.32 10.66 17.25
C ARG A 14 7.05 9.49 17.85
N LYS A 15 6.29 8.47 18.23
CA LYS A 15 6.83 7.25 18.80
C LYS A 15 6.26 6.04 18.09
N GLU A 16 7.15 5.19 17.60
CA GLU A 16 6.80 3.93 16.95
C GLU A 16 7.03 2.76 17.91
N VAL A 17 6.04 1.88 18.02
CA VAL A 17 6.08 0.73 18.92
C VAL A 17 5.66 -0.53 18.18
N ILE A 18 6.49 -1.57 18.27
CA ILE A 18 6.23 -2.88 17.66
C ILE A 18 5.75 -3.85 18.74
N ARG A 19 4.46 -4.18 18.75
CA ARG A 19 3.85 -5.04 19.78
C ARG A 19 2.74 -5.93 19.21
N SER A 20 2.26 -6.88 20.00
CA SER A 20 1.10 -7.70 19.67
C SER A 20 -0.20 -6.90 19.89
N ILE A 21 -1.25 -7.20 19.12
CA ILE A 21 -2.59 -6.60 19.30
C ILE A 21 -3.15 -6.90 20.71
N CYS A 22 -2.79 -8.06 21.26
CA CYS A 22 -3.27 -8.49 22.57
C CYS A 22 -2.61 -7.73 23.74
N ASP A 23 -1.49 -7.06 23.49
CA ASP A 23 -0.70 -6.34 24.51
C ASP A 23 -0.98 -4.83 24.49
N HIS A 24 -2.16 -4.40 24.02
CA HIS A 24 -2.50 -2.98 23.93
C HIS A 24 -2.38 -2.32 25.31
N PRO A 25 -1.42 -1.40 25.52
CA PRO A 25 -1.36 -0.64 26.75
C PRO A 25 -2.47 0.41 26.74
N SER A 26 -3.08 0.60 27.90
CA SER A 26 -3.75 1.84 28.29
C SER A 26 -2.75 3.00 28.19
N ASP A 27 -3.05 3.97 27.34
CA ASP A 27 -2.46 5.31 27.22
C ASP A 27 -0.91 5.37 27.15
N MET A 28 -0.38 5.68 25.96
CA MET A 28 1.04 5.98 25.78
C MET A 28 1.33 7.40 26.26
N VAL A 29 2.41 7.59 27.02
CA VAL A 29 2.83 8.89 27.53
C VAL A 29 4.07 9.37 26.78
N CYS A 30 4.08 10.66 26.45
CA CYS A 30 5.23 11.33 25.82
C CYS A 30 6.34 11.60 26.85
N GLY A 31 7.61 11.45 26.44
CA GLY A 31 8.74 11.64 27.34
C GLY A 31 9.11 13.10 27.61
N GLU A 32 8.61 14.04 26.80
CA GLU A 32 8.87 15.48 26.95
C GLU A 32 7.69 16.24 27.54
N CYS A 33 6.48 15.95 27.07
CA CYS A 33 5.25 16.68 27.40
C CYS A 33 4.45 16.02 28.55
N ASP A 34 4.84 14.82 29.00
CA ASP A 34 4.10 13.93 29.94
C ASP A 34 2.61 13.74 29.60
N SER A 35 2.19 14.13 28.39
CA SER A 35 0.82 14.08 27.93
C SER A 35 0.53 12.74 27.28
N ILE A 36 -0.74 12.35 27.30
CA ILE A 36 -1.21 11.15 26.61
C ILE A 36 -1.04 11.38 25.10
N MET A 37 -0.31 10.47 24.45
CA MET A 37 -0.09 10.47 23.03
C MET A 37 -1.27 9.82 22.32
N ASP A 38 -1.76 10.48 21.28
CA ASP A 38 -2.84 9.97 20.45
C ASP A 38 -2.31 8.96 19.41
N HIS A 39 -3.15 7.99 19.08
CA HIS A 39 -2.85 7.00 18.06
C HIS A 39 -2.92 7.62 16.66
N ASP A 40 -1.80 7.66 15.94
CA ASP A 40 -1.73 8.19 14.59
C ASP A 40 -2.12 7.12 13.56
N PHE A 41 -3.42 6.90 13.45
CA PHE A 41 -3.99 6.01 12.43
C PHE A 41 -3.62 6.44 11.00
N LYS A 42 -3.28 7.71 10.74
CA LYS A 42 -2.89 8.13 9.39
C LYS A 42 -1.51 7.58 9.06
N ALA A 43 -0.55 7.69 9.98
CA ALA A 43 0.79 7.13 9.80
C ALA A 43 0.77 5.59 9.70
N GLU A 44 -0.06 4.93 10.50
CA GLU A 44 -0.20 3.46 10.45
C GLU A 44 -0.80 2.96 9.13
N ASN A 45 -1.81 3.66 8.61
CA ASN A 45 -2.47 3.29 7.37
C ASN A 45 -1.60 3.55 6.12
N VAL A 46 -0.45 4.22 6.23
CA VAL A 46 0.48 4.37 5.09
C VAL A 46 1.15 3.03 4.75
N LEU A 47 1.33 2.13 5.72
CA LEU A 47 2.10 0.90 5.52
C LEU A 47 1.28 -0.35 5.17
N VAL A 48 -0.06 -0.32 5.29
CA VAL A 48 -0.92 -1.50 5.03
C VAL A 48 -2.10 -1.19 4.10
N GLY A 49 -1.99 -0.13 3.32
CA GLY A 49 -3.01 0.28 2.35
C GLY A 49 -2.84 -0.37 0.99
N ALA A 50 -3.35 -1.59 0.81
CA ALA A 50 -3.56 -2.24 -0.49
C ALA A 50 -4.49 -1.47 -1.48
N GLY A 51 -4.79 -0.19 -1.21
CA GLY A 51 -5.74 0.61 -1.98
C GLY A 51 -5.30 2.06 -2.23
N ARG A 52 -4.08 2.48 -1.84
CA ARG A 52 -3.53 3.79 -2.21
C ARG A 52 -2.16 3.64 -2.85
N ARG A 53 -2.09 2.91 -3.96
CA ARG A 53 -0.96 3.07 -4.88
C ARG A 53 -1.12 4.44 -5.52
N SER A 54 -0.53 5.46 -4.92
CA SER A 54 -0.33 6.72 -5.62
C SER A 54 0.71 6.45 -6.71
N TYR A 55 0.31 6.66 -7.98
CA TYR A 55 1.20 6.61 -9.14
C TYR A 55 2.30 7.70 -9.11
N SER A 56 2.40 8.44 -8.00
CA SER A 56 3.56 9.29 -7.66
C SER A 56 4.87 8.50 -7.59
N LYS A 57 4.81 7.16 -7.46
CA LYS A 57 5.96 6.27 -7.57
C LYS A 57 5.63 5.14 -8.55
N PRO A 58 6.60 4.69 -9.38
CA PRO A 58 6.42 3.56 -10.27
C PRO A 58 5.93 2.33 -9.50
N ILE A 59 4.89 1.70 -10.01
CA ILE A 59 4.32 0.48 -9.43
C ILE A 59 4.93 -0.70 -10.17
N VAL A 60 5.71 -1.50 -9.45
CA VAL A 60 6.15 -2.81 -9.93
C VAL A 60 5.06 -3.83 -9.61
N SER A 61 4.62 -4.59 -10.62
CA SER A 61 3.54 -5.56 -10.45
C SER A 61 4.04 -7.00 -10.56
N ASP A 62 4.37 -7.60 -9.42
CA ASP A 62 4.86 -8.99 -9.36
C ASP A 62 3.85 -10.01 -9.90
N SER A 63 2.55 -9.74 -9.72
CA SER A 63 1.48 -10.62 -10.21
C SER A 63 1.34 -10.64 -11.72
N LEU A 64 2.00 -9.71 -12.43
CA LEU A 64 1.98 -9.61 -13.89
C LEU A 64 3.36 -9.92 -14.49
N ALA A 65 4.25 -10.56 -13.71
CA ALA A 65 5.57 -10.92 -14.20
C ALA A 65 5.49 -11.89 -15.39
N ILE A 66 6.29 -11.63 -16.40
CA ILE A 66 6.43 -12.43 -17.61
C ILE A 66 7.79 -13.14 -17.62
N LEU A 67 7.89 -14.24 -18.37
CA LEU A 67 9.16 -14.94 -18.51
C LEU A 67 10.17 -14.05 -19.27
N PRO A 68 11.47 -14.10 -18.94
CA PRO A 68 12.50 -13.30 -19.60
C PRO A 68 12.52 -13.45 -21.13
N GLU A 69 12.22 -14.65 -21.61
CA GLU A 69 12.15 -14.98 -23.04
C GLU A 69 10.99 -14.27 -23.77
N GLN A 70 9.95 -13.88 -23.04
CA GLN A 70 8.77 -13.19 -23.57
C GLN A 70 8.91 -11.66 -23.54
N ILE A 71 9.95 -11.14 -22.86
CA ILE A 71 10.22 -9.69 -22.79
C ILE A 71 10.35 -9.04 -24.18
N PRO A 72 11.05 -9.63 -25.17
CA PRO A 72 11.17 -9.03 -26.50
C PRO A 72 9.81 -8.88 -27.20
N GLU A 73 8.90 -9.83 -27.04
CA GLU A 73 7.56 -9.77 -27.63
C GLU A 73 6.67 -8.77 -26.89
N HIS A 74 6.73 -8.78 -25.56
CA HIS A 74 6.04 -7.80 -24.73
C HIS A 74 6.44 -6.37 -25.09
N ARG A 75 7.74 -6.09 -25.28
CA ARG A 75 8.24 -4.77 -25.69
C ARG A 75 7.71 -4.33 -27.06
N LYS A 76 7.44 -5.27 -27.98
CA LYS A 76 6.81 -4.95 -29.27
C LYS A 76 5.33 -4.58 -29.10
N MET A 77 4.61 -5.28 -28.21
CA MET A 77 3.18 -5.03 -27.97
C MET A 77 2.91 -3.80 -27.09
N PHE A 78 3.82 -3.52 -26.16
CA PHE A 78 3.71 -2.46 -25.16
C PHE A 78 5.02 -1.68 -25.06
N PRO A 79 5.32 -0.80 -26.03
CA PRO A 79 6.56 -0.03 -26.05
C PRO A 79 6.65 0.99 -24.90
N ASN A 80 5.52 1.38 -24.31
CA ASN A 80 5.43 2.37 -23.24
C ASN A 80 5.57 1.77 -21.83
N ILE A 81 5.70 0.44 -21.71
CA ILE A 81 5.77 -0.25 -20.42
C ILE A 81 7.16 -0.83 -20.28
N GLU A 82 7.91 -0.33 -19.31
CA GLU A 82 9.21 -0.90 -18.95
C GLU A 82 9.04 -2.22 -18.21
N VAL A 83 9.98 -3.13 -18.42
CA VAL A 83 10.00 -4.44 -17.76
C VAL A 83 11.34 -4.59 -17.07
N THR A 84 11.32 -4.93 -15.77
CA THR A 84 12.52 -5.18 -14.98
C THR A 84 13.28 -6.39 -15.52
N LYS A 85 14.55 -6.55 -15.10
CA LYS A 85 15.37 -7.72 -15.47
C LYS A 85 14.75 -9.05 -15.03
N GLU A 86 13.89 -9.00 -14.02
CA GLU A 86 13.15 -10.14 -13.47
C GLU A 86 11.83 -10.40 -14.20
N GLY A 87 11.49 -9.59 -15.21
CA GLY A 87 10.28 -9.77 -16.01
C GLY A 87 9.04 -9.06 -15.46
N GLN A 88 9.19 -8.17 -14.47
CA GLN A 88 8.04 -7.46 -13.88
C GLN A 88 7.75 -6.16 -14.65
N PRO A 89 6.50 -5.93 -15.10
CA PRO A 89 6.13 -4.67 -15.72
C PRO A 89 6.06 -3.54 -14.68
N VAL A 90 6.59 -2.38 -15.06
CA VAL A 90 6.62 -1.15 -14.27
C VAL A 90 5.61 -0.17 -14.85
N PHE A 91 4.74 0.36 -13.99
CA PHE A 91 3.70 1.30 -14.39
C PHE A 91 3.86 2.64 -13.68
N ASP A 92 4.05 3.69 -14.47
CA ASP A 92 4.15 5.07 -13.96
C ASP A 92 2.78 5.75 -13.88
N ASN A 93 1.80 5.31 -14.67
CA ASN A 93 0.47 5.93 -14.74
C ASN A 93 -0.66 4.90 -14.60
N PHE A 94 -1.79 5.34 -14.03
CA PHE A 94 -2.99 4.50 -13.89
C PHE A 94 -3.57 4.11 -15.25
N SER A 95 -3.57 5.03 -16.20
CA SER A 95 -4.10 4.81 -17.55
C SER A 95 -3.35 3.71 -18.29
N ASP A 96 -2.01 3.66 -18.18
CA ASP A 96 -1.19 2.64 -18.83
C ASP A 96 -1.39 1.26 -18.19
N HIS A 97 -1.50 1.22 -16.86
CA HIS A 97 -1.81 -0.01 -16.14
C HIS A 97 -3.21 -0.55 -16.47
N GLU A 98 -4.23 0.30 -16.55
CA GLU A 98 -5.58 -0.12 -16.92
C GLU A 98 -5.66 -0.56 -18.39
N ALA A 99 -4.99 0.16 -19.30
CA ALA A 99 -4.90 -0.22 -20.71
C ALA A 99 -4.19 -1.57 -20.90
N TYR A 100 -3.14 -1.84 -20.12
CA TYR A 100 -2.44 -3.12 -20.09
C TYR A 100 -3.36 -4.27 -19.65
N LEU A 101 -4.03 -4.11 -18.50
CA LEU A 101 -4.95 -5.12 -17.98
C LEU A 101 -6.09 -5.41 -18.96
N LYS A 102 -6.64 -4.37 -19.59
CA LYS A 102 -7.71 -4.52 -20.58
C LYS A 102 -7.25 -5.25 -21.83
N LYS A 103 -6.05 -4.95 -22.35
CA LYS A 103 -5.48 -5.62 -23.52
C LYS A 103 -5.12 -7.08 -23.25
N CYS A 104 -4.67 -7.38 -22.03
CA CYS A 104 -4.35 -8.75 -21.60
C CYS A 104 -5.58 -9.54 -21.12
N ASN A 105 -6.80 -9.00 -21.27
CA ASN A 105 -8.05 -9.62 -20.81
C ASN A 105 -8.07 -9.99 -19.32
N PHE A 106 -7.36 -9.24 -18.47
CA PHE A 106 -7.47 -9.37 -17.02
C PHE A 106 -8.74 -8.66 -16.54
N GLU A 107 -9.88 -9.34 -16.59
CA GLU A 107 -11.12 -8.82 -16.00
C GLU A 107 -11.00 -8.76 -14.47
N LYS A 108 -11.02 -7.54 -13.91
CA LYS A 108 -11.16 -7.35 -12.48
C LYS A 108 -12.58 -7.75 -12.07
N VAL A 109 -12.71 -8.93 -11.46
CA VAL A 109 -13.99 -9.32 -10.85
C VAL A 109 -14.33 -8.31 -9.74
N PRO A 110 -15.48 -7.63 -9.80
CA PRO A 110 -15.85 -6.66 -8.77
C PRO A 110 -15.99 -7.37 -7.43
N GLN A 111 -15.16 -6.98 -6.46
CA GLN A 111 -15.24 -7.51 -5.11
C GLN A 111 -16.53 -7.00 -4.43
N LYS A 112 -17.33 -7.92 -3.88
CA LYS A 112 -18.52 -7.55 -3.11
C LYS A 112 -18.11 -6.72 -1.90
N LYS A 113 -18.51 -5.45 -1.87
CA LYS A 113 -18.38 -4.60 -0.68
C LYS A 113 -19.22 -5.22 0.44
N ARG A 114 -18.59 -5.61 1.55
CA ARG A 114 -19.32 -6.04 2.76
C ARG A 114 -20.19 -4.87 3.23
N LYS A 115 -21.50 -5.09 3.38
CA LYS A 115 -22.40 -4.09 3.98
C LYS A 115 -21.96 -3.88 5.44
N LYS A 116 -21.70 -2.63 5.84
CA LYS A 116 -21.48 -2.30 7.24
C LYS A 116 -22.78 -2.57 8.01
N VAL A 117 -22.77 -3.54 8.90
CA VAL A 117 -23.85 -3.74 9.87
C VAL A 117 -23.71 -2.63 10.90
N LYS A 118 -24.73 -1.78 11.06
CA LYS A 118 -24.81 -0.87 12.21
C LYS A 118 -25.11 -1.72 13.43
N ILE A 119 -24.18 -1.80 14.36
CA ILE A 119 -24.41 -2.34 15.70
C ILE A 119 -25.14 -1.21 16.46
N PHE A 120 -26.36 -1.49 16.92
CA PHE A 120 -27.17 -0.60 17.76
C PHE A 120 -26.85 -0.88 19.24
#